data_AF-A0A4R4FEX3-F1
#
_entry.id   AF-A0A4R4FEX3-F1
#
_cell.length_a   1.000
_cell.length_b   1.000
_cell.length_c   1.000
_cell.angle_alpha   90.00
_cell.angle_beta   90.00
_cell.angle_gamma   90.00
#
_symmetry.space_group_name_H-M   'P 1'
#
loop_
_entity.id
_entity.type
_entity.pdbx_description
1 polymer ?
#
loop_
_entity_poly.entity_id
_entity_poly.type
_entity_poly.pdbx_seq_one_letter_code
_entity_poly.pdbx_strand_id
1 'polypeptide(L)'
;MSGVHKYPTISFHISPREREEIEAKILASGLSKKDYFVRSCIYNRVCVVGKKELVYQLVEELKIMQTNIREVTEEFEKAEIYLTPEGLEDMRNDCLDMLKAILWVLDGAKYLWQDKQEKSPDSGNC
;
A
#
# COMPACT_ATOMS: atom_id res chain seq x y z
N MET A 1 -12.53 -29.75 -28.25
CA MET A 1 -11.19 -29.25 -27.87
C MET A 1 -11.15 -29.15 -26.35
N SER A 2 -10.22 -29.86 -25.71
CA SER A 2 -10.02 -29.83 -24.25
C SER A 2 -9.49 -28.43 -23.87
N GLY A 3 -10.40 -27.48 -23.66
CA GLY A 3 -10.14 -26.06 -23.40
C GLY A 3 -9.60 -25.75 -22.01
N VAL A 4 -8.87 -26.69 -21.39
CA VAL A 4 -8.22 -26.45 -20.11
C VAL A 4 -6.89 -25.79 -20.39
N HIS A 5 -6.88 -24.46 -20.33
CA HIS A 5 -5.63 -23.69 -20.39
C HIS A 5 -4.73 -24.09 -19.21
N LYS A 6 -3.52 -24.54 -19.53
CA LYS A 6 -2.52 -24.98 -18.55
C LYS A 6 -2.15 -23.89 -17.53
N TYR A 7 -2.33 -22.62 -17.93
CA TYR A 7 -2.15 -21.43 -17.09
C TYR A 7 -3.28 -20.43 -17.39
N PRO A 8 -4.28 -20.28 -16.52
CA PRO A 8 -5.31 -19.26 -16.70
C PRO A 8 -4.71 -17.87 -16.52
N THR A 9 -4.98 -16.97 -17.47
CA THR A 9 -4.48 -15.59 -17.46
C THR A 9 -5.66 -14.64 -17.24
N ILE A 10 -5.48 -13.68 -16.33
CA ILE A 10 -6.43 -12.60 -16.08
C ILE A 10 -5.76 -11.30 -16.55
N SER A 11 -6.43 -10.54 -17.41
CA SER A 11 -6.02 -9.22 -17.87
C SER A 11 -7.10 -8.18 -17.55
N PHE A 12 -6.68 -6.99 -17.18
CA PHE A 12 -7.55 -5.85 -16.91
C PHE A 12 -6.92 -4.59 -17.51
N HIS A 13 -7.78 -3.65 -17.90
CA HIS A 13 -7.38 -2.35 -18.43
C HIS A 13 -7.52 -1.33 -17.30
N ILE A 14 -6.48 -0.55 -17.10
CA ILE A 14 -6.42 0.51 -16.09
C ILE A 14 -5.80 1.74 -16.72
N SER A 15 -6.21 2.90 -16.24
CA SER A 15 -5.57 4.17 -16.55
C SER A 15 -4.12 4.20 -16.03
N PRO A 16 -3.27 5.10 -16.57
CA PRO A 16 -1.92 5.30 -16.06
C PRO A 16 -1.90 5.61 -14.55
N ARG A 17 -2.87 6.41 -14.09
CA ARG A 17 -2.99 6.78 -12.68
C ARG A 17 -3.32 5.59 -11.78
N GLU A 18 -4.28 4.77 -12.18
CA GLU A 18 -4.62 3.54 -11.44
C GLU A 18 -3.44 2.56 -11.41
N ARG A 19 -2.59 2.55 -12.45
CA ARG A 19 -1.37 1.75 -12.46
C ARG A 19 -0.40 2.21 -11.38
N GLU A 20 -0.14 3.51 -11.27
CA GLU A 20 0.72 4.07 -10.21
C GLU A 20 0.21 3.70 -8.83
N GLU A 21 -1.09 3.85 -8.57
CA GLU A 21 -1.70 3.48 -7.29
C GLU A 21 -1.54 1.98 -6.99
N ILE A 22 -1.65 1.10 -7.99
CA ILE A 22 -1.47 -0.35 -7.83
C ILE A 22 0.00 -0.69 -7.53
N GLU A 23 0.97 -0.08 -8.22
CA GLU A 23 2.40 -0.30 -7.94
C GLU A 23 2.76 0.15 -6.52
N ALA A 24 2.25 1.32 -6.08
CA ALA A 24 2.45 1.81 -4.72
C ALA A 24 1.91 0.83 -3.67
N LYS A 25 0.71 0.28 -3.90
CA LYS A 25 0.11 -0.74 -3.01
C LYS A 25 0.90 -2.06 -3.01
N ILE A 26 1.40 -2.52 -4.15
CA ILE A 26 2.26 -3.71 -4.24
C ILE A 26 3.51 -3.50 -3.38
N LEU A 27 4.20 -2.37 -3.56
CA LEU A 27 5.39 -2.03 -2.79
C LEU A 27 5.10 -2.00 -1.28
N ALA A 28 4.04 -1.28 -0.89
CA ALA A 28 3.67 -1.12 0.51
C ALA A 28 3.24 -2.44 1.19
N SER A 29 2.66 -3.37 0.43
CA SER A 29 2.24 -4.67 0.95
C SER A 29 3.40 -5.62 1.27
N GLY A 30 4.59 -5.39 0.71
CA GLY A 30 5.72 -6.30 0.80
C GLY A 30 5.53 -7.64 0.07
N LEU A 31 4.47 -7.78 -0.74
CA LEU A 31 4.18 -8.99 -1.50
C LEU A 31 4.82 -8.95 -2.89
N SER A 32 5.08 -10.14 -3.45
CA SER A 32 5.38 -10.22 -4.88
C SER A 32 4.16 -9.74 -5.69
N LYS A 33 4.39 -9.12 -6.85
CA LYS A 33 3.31 -8.63 -7.73
C LYS A 33 2.26 -9.70 -8.05
N LYS A 34 2.72 -10.94 -8.27
CA LYS A 34 1.85 -12.10 -8.48
C LYS A 34 0.97 -12.38 -7.25
N ASP A 35 1.57 -12.46 -6.06
CA ASP A 35 0.83 -12.76 -4.83
C ASP A 35 -0.12 -11.63 -4.46
N TYR A 36 0.29 -10.38 -4.70
CA TYR A 36 -0.57 -9.22 -4.54
C TYR A 36 -1.83 -9.33 -5.38
N PHE A 37 -1.71 -9.61 -6.69
CA PHE A 37 -2.88 -9.73 -7.56
C PHE A 37 -3.75 -10.93 -7.19
N VAL A 38 -3.17 -12.10 -6.93
CA VAL A 38 -3.94 -13.28 -6.54
C VAL A 38 -4.73 -13.03 -5.25
N ARG A 39 -4.09 -12.47 -4.22
CA ARG A 39 -4.76 -12.18 -2.94
C ARG A 39 -5.78 -11.06 -3.05
N SER A 40 -5.46 -9.99 -3.78
CA SER A 40 -6.37 -8.86 -4.00
C SER A 40 -7.62 -9.30 -4.78
N CYS A 41 -7.48 -10.16 -5.79
CA CYS A 41 -8.61 -10.67 -6.56
C CYS A 41 -9.49 -11.65 -5.76
N ILE A 42 -8.90 -12.50 -4.90
CA ILE A 42 -9.67 -13.49 -4.14
C ILE A 42 -10.41 -12.85 -2.96
N TYR A 43 -9.73 -12.00 -2.20
CA TYR A 43 -10.28 -11.51 -0.94
C TYR A 43 -10.81 -10.08 -1.01
N ASN A 44 -10.60 -9.37 -2.12
CA ASN A 44 -10.91 -7.95 -2.29
C ASN A 44 -10.53 -7.08 -1.07
N ARG A 45 -9.48 -7.50 -0.36
CA ARG A 45 -8.98 -6.89 0.89
C ARG A 45 -7.48 -7.10 0.98
N VAL A 46 -6.82 -6.22 1.71
CA VAL A 46 -5.37 -6.24 1.90
C VAL A 46 -4.98 -7.43 2.76
N CYS A 47 -3.94 -8.16 2.35
CA CYS A 47 -3.31 -9.19 3.17
C CYS A 47 -1.87 -8.79 3.46
N VAL A 48 -1.68 -7.87 4.40
CA VAL A 48 -0.35 -7.52 4.94
C VAL A 48 0.07 -8.54 5.99
N VAL A 49 1.26 -9.10 5.84
CA VAL A 49 1.87 -9.98 6.84
C VAL A 49 2.77 -9.12 7.70
N GLY A 50 2.45 -8.96 8.98
CA GLY A 50 3.18 -8.05 9.86
C GLY A 50 3.22 -8.53 11.30
N LYS A 51 4.11 -7.92 12.08
CA LYS A 51 4.10 -8.01 13.55
C LYS A 51 3.75 -6.62 14.10
N LYS A 52 3.12 -6.53 15.27
CA LYS A 52 2.74 -5.24 15.88
C LYS A 52 3.95 -4.31 16.02
N GLU A 53 5.09 -4.89 16.41
CA GLU A 53 6.35 -4.19 16.63
C GLU A 53 6.83 -3.46 15.36
N LEU A 54 6.67 -4.10 14.20
CA LEU A 54 7.06 -3.53 12.92
C LEU A 54 6.15 -2.34 12.54
N VAL A 55 4.86 -2.40 12.88
CA VAL A 55 3.95 -1.27 12.65
C VAL A 55 4.30 -0.09 13.53
N TYR A 56 4.68 -0.31 14.79
CA TYR A 56 5.14 0.78 15.66
C TYR A 56 6.44 1.41 15.16
N GLN A 57 7.39 0.61 14.68
CA GLN A 57 8.60 1.12 14.03
C GLN A 57 8.26 1.95 12.79
N LEU A 58 7.34 1.47 11.94
CA LEU A 58 6.88 2.22 10.77
C LEU A 58 6.24 3.56 11.17
N VAL A 59 5.42 3.59 12.22
CA VAL A 59 4.83 4.84 12.72
C VAL A 59 5.90 5.83 13.18
N GLU A 60 6.97 5.36 13.80
CA GLU A 60 8.06 6.23 14.24
C GLU A 60 8.86 6.80 13.05
N GLU A 61 9.20 5.97 12.07
CA GLU A 61 9.82 6.42 10.81
C GLU A 61 8.96 7.44 10.06
N LEU A 62 7.63 7.26 10.07
CA LEU A 62 6.70 8.22 9.46
C LEU A 62 6.67 9.56 10.19
N LYS A 63 6.83 9.61 11.52
CA LYS A 63 6.95 10.87 12.26
C LYS A 63 8.26 11.59 11.94
N ILE A 64 9.35 10.83 11.78
CA ILE A 64 10.65 11.38 11.36
C ILE A 64 10.51 11.98 9.97
N MET A 65 9.91 11.25 9.03
CA MET A 65 9.63 11.74 7.69
C MET A 65 8.75 13.00 7.69
N GLN A 66 7.70 13.04 8.52
CA GLN A 66 6.84 14.22 8.66
C GLN A 66 7.64 15.44 9.16
N THR A 67 8.55 15.22 10.11
CA THR A 67 9.42 16.28 10.65
C THR A 67 10.35 16.81 9.57
N ASN A 68 11.01 15.92 8.82
CA ASN A 68 11.90 16.28 7.71
C ASN A 68 11.16 17.06 6.61
N ILE A 69 9.95 16.63 6.24
CA ILE A 69 9.14 17.35 5.23
C ILE A 69 8.79 18.75 5.72
N ARG A 70 8.43 18.92 6.99
CA ARG A 70 8.14 20.23 7.57
C ARG A 70 9.37 21.13 7.53
N GLU A 71 10.52 20.64 7.96
CA GLU A 71 11.79 21.41 7.94
C GLU A 71 12.16 21.83 6.52
N VAL A 72 12.08 20.90 5.56
CA VAL A 72 12.30 21.20 4.15
C VAL A 72 11.28 22.24 3.64
N THR A 73 10.01 22.14 4.01
CA THR A 73 8.98 23.12 3.61
C THR A 73 9.29 24.52 4.16
N GLU A 74 9.73 24.62 5.43
CA GLU A 74 10.15 25.89 6.03
C GLU A 74 11.39 26.49 5.35
N GLU A 75 12.29 25.65 4.81
CA GLU A 75 13.42 26.09 3.99
C GLU A 75 12.97 26.55 2.60
N PHE A 76 12.01 25.84 1.98
CA PHE A 76 11.40 26.22 0.71
C PHE A 76 10.64 27.56 0.82
N GLU A 77 9.99 27.86 1.95
CA GLU A 77 9.33 29.16 2.16
C GLU A 77 10.33 30.32 2.27
N LYS A 78 11.55 30.04 2.74
CA LYS A 78 12.63 31.05 2.87
C LYS A 78 13.43 31.22 1.59
N ALA A 79 13.46 30.21 0.73
CA ALA A 79 14.17 30.22 -0.53
C ALA A 79 13.22 30.60 -1.67
N GLU A 80 13.62 31.53 -2.54
CA GLU A 80 12.88 31.88 -3.76
C GLU A 80 13.00 30.76 -4.81
N ILE A 81 12.43 29.58 -4.52
CA ILE A 81 12.49 28.41 -5.39
C ILE A 81 11.28 28.42 -6.33
N TYR A 82 11.54 28.63 -7.62
CA TYR A 82 10.54 28.55 -8.67
C TYR A 82 10.30 27.09 -9.05
N LEU A 83 9.41 26.40 -8.34
CA LEU A 83 8.82 25.15 -8.82
C LEU A 83 7.80 25.45 -9.93
N THR A 84 7.79 24.64 -10.99
CA THR A 84 6.75 24.75 -12.01
C THR A 84 5.41 24.33 -11.41
N PRO A 85 4.28 24.92 -11.85
CA PRO A 85 2.95 24.53 -11.36
C PRO A 85 2.67 23.03 -11.49
N GLU A 86 3.17 22.42 -12.57
CA GLU A 86 3.05 20.99 -12.87
C GLU A 86 3.85 20.13 -11.88
N GLY A 87 5.09 20.53 -11.57
CA GLY A 87 5.91 19.82 -10.58
C GLY A 87 5.35 19.91 -9.15
N LEU A 88 4.69 21.02 -8.81
CA LEU A 88 4.00 21.15 -7.52
C LEU A 88 2.77 20.25 -7.42
N GLU A 89 2.02 20.12 -8.52
CA GLU A 89 0.86 19.23 -8.62
C GLU A 89 1.28 17.76 -8.50
N ASP A 90 2.35 17.37 -9.18
CA ASP A 90 2.93 16.01 -9.08
C ASP A 90 3.37 15.69 -7.65
N MET A 91 4.14 16.58 -7.00
CA MET A 91 4.57 16.39 -5.62
C MET A 91 3.37 16.24 -4.66
N ARG A 92 2.33 17.04 -4.85
CA ARG A 92 1.08 16.92 -4.07
C ARG A 92 0.44 15.56 -4.26
N ASN A 93 0.36 15.08 -5.50
CA ASN A 93 -0.26 13.81 -5.85
C ASN A 93 0.53 12.63 -5.27
N ASP A 94 1.86 12.66 -5.36
CA ASP A 94 2.75 11.64 -4.78
C ASP A 94 2.60 11.56 -3.25
N CYS A 95 2.57 12.71 -2.57
CA CYS A 95 2.33 12.76 -1.12
C CYS A 95 0.96 12.18 -0.76
N LEU A 96 -0.09 12.53 -1.52
CA LEU A 96 -1.43 12.00 -1.29
C LEU A 96 -1.51 10.48 -1.49
N ASP A 97 -0.84 9.95 -2.51
CA ASP A 97 -0.82 8.50 -2.75
C ASP A 97 -0.05 7.75 -1.68
N MET A 98 1.07 8.30 -1.24
CA MET A 98 1.84 7.72 -0.15
C MET A 98 1.00 7.65 1.14
N LEU A 99 0.30 8.73 1.49
CA LEU A 99 -0.61 8.76 2.63
C LEU A 99 -1.76 7.75 2.49
N LYS A 100 -2.38 7.65 1.30
CA LYS A 100 -3.40 6.64 1.01
C LYS A 100 -2.85 5.23 1.15
N ALA A 101 -1.65 4.96 0.65
CA ALA A 101 -0.99 3.66 0.73
C ALA A 101 -0.68 3.27 2.17
N ILE A 102 -0.21 4.21 3.00
CA ILE A 102 0.01 4.01 4.43
C ILE A 102 -1.30 3.66 5.14
N LEU A 103 -2.36 4.45 4.92
CA LEU A 103 -3.69 4.17 5.50
C LEU A 103 -4.20 2.79 5.10
N TRP A 104 -3.99 2.41 3.84
CA TRP A 104 -4.38 1.11 3.30
C TRP A 104 -3.62 -0.05 3.95
N VAL A 105 -2.31 0.11 4.20
CA VAL A 105 -1.49 -0.85 4.93
C VAL A 105 -1.93 -0.96 6.39
N LEU A 106 -2.17 0.17 7.07
CA LEU A 106 -2.59 0.18 8.47
C LEU A 106 -3.96 -0.47 8.66
N ASP A 107 -4.91 -0.23 7.76
CA ASP A 107 -6.22 -0.90 7.77
C ASP A 107 -6.08 -2.41 7.55
N GLY A 108 -5.24 -2.81 6.59
CA GLY A 108 -4.90 -4.22 6.37
C GLY A 108 -4.23 -4.89 7.58
N ALA A 109 -3.49 -4.12 8.41
CA ALA A 109 -2.79 -4.61 9.60
C ALA A 109 -3.68 -4.62 10.86
N LYS A 110 -4.93 -4.17 10.77
CA LYS A 110 -5.87 -4.08 11.90
C LYS A 110 -6.06 -5.41 12.63
N TYR A 111 -5.96 -6.54 11.93
CA TYR A 111 -6.04 -7.89 12.54
C TYR A 111 -5.00 -8.12 13.62
N LEU A 112 -3.86 -7.41 13.60
CA LEU A 112 -2.85 -7.55 14.64
C LEU A 112 -3.42 -7.17 16.01
N TRP A 113 -4.29 -6.15 16.08
CA TRP A 113 -4.93 -5.70 17.32
C TRP A 113 -6.27 -6.38 17.62
N GLN A 114 -6.71 -7.32 16.78
CA GLN A 114 -7.84 -8.18 17.12
C GLN A 114 -7.31 -9.31 18.02
N ASP A 115 -7.69 -9.29 19.30
CA ASP A 115 -7.38 -10.38 20.20
C ASP A 115 -7.90 -11.69 19.60
N LYS A 116 -7.10 -12.76 19.67
CA LYS A 116 -7.49 -14.10 19.22
C LYS A 116 -8.60 -14.66 20.13
N GLN A 117 -9.81 -14.13 20.01
CA GLN A 117 -11.03 -14.82 20.40
C GLN A 117 -11.81 -15.16 19.15
N GLU A 118 -11.22 -16.03 18.34
CA GLU A 118 -11.96 -17.04 17.58
C GLU A 118 -10.93 -18.06 17.09
N LYS A 119 -10.88 -19.18 17.82
CA LYS A 119 -10.32 -20.40 17.26
C LYS A 119 -11.11 -20.67 15.99
N SER A 120 -10.42 -20.69 14.85
CA SER A 120 -10.96 -21.24 13.61
C SER A 120 -11.65 -22.57 13.94
N PRO A 121 -12.87 -22.84 13.44
CA PRO A 121 -13.37 -24.19 13.47
C PRO A 121 -12.39 -25.04 12.67
N ASP A 122 -12.04 -26.16 13.28
CA ASP A 122 -11.27 -27.26 12.75
C ASP A 122 -11.59 -27.45 11.26
N SER A 123 -10.64 -27.13 10.37
CA SER A 123 -10.75 -27.52 8.95
C SER A 123 -10.39 -28.99 8.84
N GLY A 124 -11.24 -29.83 9.42
CA GLY A 124 -11.38 -31.22 9.02
C GLY A 124 -12.10 -31.29 7.68
N ASN A 125 -11.58 -32.13 6.79
CA ASN A 125 -12.18 -32.64 5.56
C ASN A 125 -12.55 -31.64 4.45
N CYS A 126 -11.79 -31.67 3.35
CA CYS A 126 -12.10 -32.44 2.12
C CYS A 126 -11.00 -32.23 1.08
#